data_AF-A0AAD4IMD0-F1
#
_entry.id   AF-A0AAD4IMD0-F1
#
_cell.length_a   1.000
_cell.length_b   1.000
_cell.length_c   1.000
_cell.angle_alpha   90.00
_cell.angle_beta   90.00
_cell.angle_gamma   90.00
#
_symmetry.space_group_name_H-M   'P 1'
#
loop_
_entity.id
_entity.type
_entity.pdbx_description
1 polymer ?
#
loop_
_entity_poly.entity_id
_entity_poly.type
_entity_poly.pdbx_seq_one_letter_code
_entity_poly.pdbx_strand_id
1 'polypeptide(L)'
;MSTHFTVVLDCGSTGSRVNVFEWMIGNGSKFYGSLPILLHSYPDNLIKNNACQYHCIQTEPGLHNFVNDVVGVRASLEPLIRYAEQWVPLDRRAATPIFVLATAGMRRLAAEDAGRVLDDVENVVKEHGFLHRKSWIRVLSGKEEAYYGWVALNYKMGVFGSSSRLSTLGLLDLGGSSLQVVAEVGVPTEDDHAIRSKVGPVGHDLAAYSLPAFGLNEAFDRTIVMLSHTGVLRESSGGMFEVRHPCLGSGFVQNYTCHGCFGVDSRASNNLSDHLQENGLNSVFLVGEPNWEQCEIIARAAAINSSSFEWSDQLDRSKCVGLFSYGGTTKLNLTKTLHTVSRYHALSGFFAVYHALNLSRRANLTMLWEMGQKLCSRSWSDDSDQNSINTQSCFRVPYLTSLLENALCLSGVEIIFGPGDVSWTLVKKSLDVAMYNGEAGASQKKYQEEYICMHYVNVNGEALEFLFTCPHLEELSISCSRELSTIKIIGPFPALKRLEISSCHSLKSVEIRDSNLVFLKYCGRRLQQLLLKNVPLLVEMFIWGVSSYCMKAFLLMISSYLPQLEKLTIDRGKG
;
A
#
# COMPACT_ATOMS: atom_id res chain seq x y z
N MET A 1 31.87 -1.30 9.08
CA MET A 1 30.45 -0.93 8.87
C MET A 1 30.09 -1.38 7.45
N SER A 2 28.95 -2.04 7.27
CA SER A 2 28.52 -2.53 5.95
C SER A 2 27.41 -1.67 5.38
N THR A 3 27.56 -1.24 4.14
CA THR A 3 26.50 -0.59 3.37
C THR A 3 25.57 -1.65 2.75
N HIS A 4 24.30 -1.30 2.65
CA HIS A 4 23.25 -2.17 2.11
C HIS A 4 22.42 -1.39 1.10
N PHE A 5 22.06 -2.04 0.00
CA PHE A 5 21.20 -1.44 -1.02
C PHE A 5 19.77 -1.96 -0.89
N THR A 6 18.81 -1.21 -1.42
CA THR A 6 17.43 -1.65 -1.63
C THR A 6 16.88 -1.02 -2.90
N VAL A 7 16.25 -1.82 -3.75
CA VAL A 7 15.55 -1.36 -4.95
C VAL A 7 14.04 -1.44 -4.71
N VAL A 8 13.32 -0.36 -5.01
CA VAL A 8 11.87 -0.29 -4.91
C VAL A 8 11.30 0.24 -6.23
N LEU A 9 10.50 -0.59 -6.89
CA LEU A 9 9.66 -0.21 -8.01
C LEU A 9 8.29 0.22 -7.48
N ASP A 10 7.97 1.50 -7.62
CA ASP A 10 6.66 2.10 -7.36
C ASP A 10 5.83 2.04 -8.64
N CYS A 11 4.85 1.14 -8.67
CA CYS A 11 3.97 0.93 -9.81
C CYS A 11 2.64 1.67 -9.58
N GLY A 12 2.69 2.99 -9.79
CA GLY A 12 1.55 3.88 -9.69
C GLY A 12 0.53 3.72 -10.82
N SER A 13 -0.60 4.43 -10.72
CA SER A 13 -1.61 4.42 -11.78
C SER A 13 -1.15 5.13 -13.06
N THR A 14 -0.40 6.23 -12.96
CA THR A 14 0.12 6.91 -14.16
C THR A 14 1.25 6.12 -14.83
N GLY A 15 2.09 5.45 -14.05
CA GLY A 15 3.31 4.81 -14.53
C GLY A 15 4.12 4.17 -13.40
N SER A 16 5.23 3.54 -13.77
CA SER A 16 6.15 2.85 -12.85
C SER A 16 7.45 3.65 -12.68
N ARG A 17 7.98 3.72 -11.46
CA ARG A 17 9.22 4.44 -11.11
C ARG A 17 10.15 3.53 -10.31
N VAL A 18 11.46 3.74 -10.43
CA VAL A 18 12.45 3.01 -9.63
C VAL A 18 13.17 3.94 -8.67
N ASN A 19 13.35 3.45 -7.44
CA ASN A 19 14.17 4.08 -6.42
C ASN A 19 15.22 3.08 -5.94
N VAL A 20 16.48 3.51 -5.88
CA VAL A 20 17.57 2.75 -5.27
C VAL A 20 18.05 3.50 -4.04
N PHE A 21 18.11 2.81 -2.91
CA PHE A 21 18.53 3.41 -1.65
C PHE A 21 19.77 2.70 -1.12
N GLU A 22 20.78 3.47 -0.76
CA GLU A 22 21.96 2.99 -0.04
C GLU A 22 21.85 3.37 1.44
N TRP A 23 22.03 2.37 2.31
CA TRP A 23 21.85 2.50 3.74
C TRP A 23 23.10 2.07 4.50
N MET A 24 23.34 2.75 5.61
CA MET A 24 24.27 2.33 6.64
C MET A 24 23.49 1.74 7.82
N ILE A 25 23.83 0.51 8.19
CA ILE A 25 23.31 -0.14 9.40
C ILE A 25 24.42 -0.09 10.45
N GLY A 26 24.15 0.48 11.62
CA GLY A 26 25.11 0.58 12.71
C GLY A 26 25.46 -0.80 13.27
N ASN A 27 26.76 -1.15 13.30
CA ASN A 27 27.26 -2.32 14.02
C ASN A 27 27.47 -1.94 15.50
N GLY A 28 26.52 -2.26 16.38
CA GLY A 28 26.75 -2.06 17.81
C GLY A 28 25.64 -2.62 18.69
N SER A 29 25.99 -3.63 19.48
CA SER A 29 25.24 -4.20 20.61
C SER A 29 24.92 -3.22 21.75
N LYS A 30 24.99 -1.90 21.50
CA LYS A 30 24.68 -0.82 22.46
C LYS A 30 23.53 0.09 22.04
N PHE A 31 22.99 -0.06 20.83
CA PHE A 31 21.82 0.71 20.36
C PHE A 31 20.72 -0.22 19.86
N TYR A 32 20.05 -0.91 20.78
CA TYR A 32 18.70 -1.41 20.50
C TYR A 32 17.82 -0.18 20.19
N GLY A 33 17.49 0.05 18.91
CA GLY A 33 16.54 1.10 18.49
C GLY A 33 17.07 2.22 17.60
N SER A 34 18.31 2.19 17.09
CA SER A 34 18.75 3.18 16.09
C SER A 34 18.22 2.84 14.69
N LEU A 35 17.45 3.74 14.09
CA LEU A 35 16.99 3.61 12.69
C LEU A 35 18.19 3.62 11.73
N PRO A 36 18.12 2.94 10.56
CA PRO A 36 19.23 2.96 9.62
C PRO A 36 19.42 4.35 9.06
N ILE A 37 20.63 4.66 8.62
CA ILE A 37 20.98 5.96 8.07
C ILE A 37 20.95 5.84 6.55
N LEU A 38 20.10 6.64 5.90
CA LEU A 38 20.11 6.78 4.45
C LEU A 38 21.40 7.51 4.05
N LEU A 39 22.25 6.86 3.25
CA LEU A 39 23.45 7.48 2.69
C LEU A 39 23.14 8.17 1.37
N HIS A 40 22.53 7.44 0.44
CA HIS A 40 22.22 7.92 -0.90
C HIS A 40 20.85 7.40 -1.37
N SER A 41 20.18 8.18 -2.20
CA SER A 41 18.94 7.81 -2.89
C SER A 41 19.07 8.15 -4.36
N TYR A 42 18.75 7.19 -5.23
CA TYR A 42 18.80 7.34 -6.68
C TYR A 42 17.42 7.13 -7.30
N PRO A 43 17.02 7.94 -8.30
CA PRO A 43 17.78 9.07 -8.87
C PRO A 43 17.97 10.22 -7.86
N ASP A 44 19.20 10.76 -7.78
CA ASP A 44 19.51 11.89 -6.89
C ASP A 44 19.22 13.23 -7.57
N ASN A 45 18.98 14.28 -6.77
CA ASN A 45 18.74 15.66 -7.21
C ASN A 45 19.87 16.26 -8.06
N LEU A 46 21.06 15.65 -8.06
CA LEU A 46 22.21 16.05 -8.88
C LEU A 46 22.07 15.65 -10.35
N ILE A 47 21.16 14.72 -10.69
CA ILE A 47 20.84 14.30 -12.06
C ILE A 47 19.64 15.09 -12.61
N LYS A 48 19.47 16.35 -12.17
CA LYS A 48 18.46 17.26 -12.73
C LYS A 48 19.02 17.95 -13.97
N ASN A 49 18.66 17.46 -15.15
CA ASN A 49 18.60 18.33 -16.33
C ASN A 49 17.35 19.23 -16.20
N ASN A 50 17.41 20.45 -16.74
CA ASN A 50 16.33 21.44 -16.67
C ASN A 50 14.95 20.94 -17.17
N ALA A 51 14.90 19.80 -17.88
CA ALA A 51 13.70 19.20 -18.44
C ALA A 51 12.90 18.29 -17.47
N CYS A 52 13.49 17.79 -16.38
CA CYS A 52 12.76 16.95 -15.44
C CYS A 52 13.16 17.18 -13.98
N GLN A 53 12.17 17.51 -13.15
CA GLN A 53 12.39 18.00 -11.79
C GLN A 53 11.74 17.11 -10.71
N TYR A 54 10.94 16.10 -11.09
CA TYR A 54 10.28 15.12 -10.21
C TYR A 54 10.27 13.71 -10.85
N HIS A 55 10.85 12.71 -10.17
CA HIS A 55 10.91 11.28 -10.59
C HIS A 55 11.21 11.04 -12.08
N CYS A 56 12.42 11.40 -12.52
CA CYS A 56 12.80 11.44 -13.93
C CYS A 56 13.01 10.10 -14.62
N ILE A 57 13.00 9.02 -13.85
CA ILE A 57 13.11 7.65 -14.37
C ILE A 57 11.77 6.98 -14.12
N GLN A 58 10.89 7.09 -15.12
CA GLN A 58 9.54 6.57 -15.11
C GLN A 58 9.22 5.93 -16.47
N THR A 59 8.40 4.89 -16.46
CA THR A 59 7.72 4.36 -17.65
C THR A 59 6.21 4.57 -17.53
N GLU A 60 5.56 4.79 -18.67
CA GLU A 60 4.10 4.92 -18.78
C GLU A 60 3.60 4.01 -19.92
N PRO A 61 2.35 3.51 -19.87
CA PRO A 61 1.35 3.71 -18.82
C PRO A 61 1.58 2.83 -17.57
N GLY A 62 0.77 3.02 -16.53
CA GLY A 62 0.81 2.19 -15.32
C GLY A 62 0.41 0.74 -15.57
N LEU A 63 0.91 -0.18 -14.72
CA LEU A 63 0.83 -1.64 -14.95
C LEU A 63 -0.57 -2.21 -15.20
N HIS A 64 -1.59 -1.57 -14.65
CA HIS A 64 -2.99 -1.99 -14.80
C HIS A 64 -3.51 -1.94 -16.24
N ASN A 65 -2.78 -1.31 -17.17
CA ASN A 65 -3.11 -1.30 -18.60
C ASN A 65 -2.58 -2.51 -19.37
N PHE A 66 -1.78 -3.38 -18.74
CA PHE A 66 -1.12 -4.51 -19.41
C PHE A 66 -1.75 -5.87 -19.06
N VAL A 67 -3.07 -5.90 -18.82
CA VAL A 67 -3.77 -7.16 -18.56
C VAL A 67 -3.67 -8.04 -19.81
N ASN A 68 -3.07 -9.23 -19.66
CA ASN A 68 -2.72 -10.16 -20.74
C ASN A 68 -1.68 -9.64 -21.75
N ASP A 69 -0.90 -8.61 -21.39
CA ASP A 69 0.16 -8.05 -22.23
C ASP A 69 1.54 -8.18 -21.55
N VAL A 70 2.12 -9.38 -21.65
CA VAL A 70 3.44 -9.71 -21.07
C VAL A 70 4.55 -8.82 -21.67
N VAL A 71 4.42 -8.46 -22.95
CA VAL A 71 5.40 -7.61 -23.64
C VAL A 71 5.36 -6.20 -23.09
N GLY A 72 4.16 -5.66 -22.85
CA GLY A 72 3.95 -4.37 -22.19
C GLY A 72 4.47 -4.33 -20.76
N VAL A 73 4.21 -5.37 -19.95
CA VAL A 73 4.78 -5.49 -18.58
C VAL A 73 6.31 -5.44 -18.61
N ARG A 74 6.94 -6.23 -19.49
CA ARG A 74 8.40 -6.21 -19.65
C ARG A 74 8.91 -4.85 -20.10
N ALA A 75 8.30 -4.25 -21.12
CA ALA A 75 8.69 -2.94 -21.63
C ALA A 75 8.58 -1.84 -20.56
N SER A 76 7.62 -1.97 -19.63
CA SER A 76 7.44 -1.05 -18.51
C SER A 76 8.53 -1.20 -17.43
N LEU A 77 8.96 -2.42 -17.11
CA LEU A 77 9.85 -2.66 -15.95
C LEU A 77 11.33 -2.83 -16.29
N GLU A 78 11.66 -3.48 -17.41
CA GLU A 78 13.05 -3.79 -17.78
C GLU A 78 13.96 -2.54 -17.81
N PRO A 79 13.55 -1.40 -18.40
CA PRO A 79 14.40 -0.20 -18.39
C PRO A 79 14.69 0.32 -16.98
N LEU A 80 13.71 0.20 -16.07
CA LEU A 80 13.80 0.64 -14.69
C LEU A 80 14.72 -0.27 -13.87
N ILE A 81 14.61 -1.59 -14.05
CA ILE A 81 15.47 -2.55 -13.34
C ILE A 81 16.92 -2.40 -13.82
N ARG A 82 17.16 -2.26 -15.13
CA ARG A 82 18.49 -1.99 -15.68
C ARG A 82 19.09 -0.68 -15.20
N TYR A 83 18.27 0.35 -15.00
CA TYR A 83 18.72 1.59 -14.37
C TYR A 83 19.20 1.34 -12.93
N ALA A 84 18.45 0.55 -12.14
CA ALA A 84 18.87 0.21 -10.78
C ALA A 84 20.19 -0.59 -10.74
N GLU A 85 20.42 -1.48 -11.71
CA GLU A 85 21.68 -2.24 -11.83
C GLU A 85 22.91 -1.35 -12.05
N GLN A 86 22.75 -0.13 -12.58
CA GLN A 86 23.85 0.83 -12.74
C GLN A 86 24.36 1.38 -11.40
N TRP A 87 23.47 1.46 -10.40
CA TRP A 87 23.78 2.01 -9.08
C TRP A 87 24.20 0.95 -8.06
N VAL A 88 23.77 -0.29 -8.25
CA VAL A 88 24.08 -1.39 -7.33
C VAL A 88 25.31 -2.18 -7.83
N PRO A 89 26.43 -2.20 -7.06
CA PRO A 89 27.63 -2.96 -7.41
C PRO A 89 27.32 -4.43 -7.69
N LEU A 90 27.97 -5.00 -8.71
CA LEU A 90 27.68 -6.36 -9.21
C LEU A 90 27.74 -7.44 -8.11
N ASP A 91 28.73 -7.35 -7.23
CA ASP A 91 28.93 -8.24 -6.07
C ASP A 91 27.87 -8.10 -4.98
N ARG A 92 27.13 -6.98 -4.96
CA ARG A 92 26.05 -6.69 -4.01
C ARG A 92 24.67 -7.02 -4.54
N ARG A 93 24.49 -7.20 -5.87
CA ARG A 93 23.17 -7.38 -6.49
C ARG A 93 22.41 -8.58 -5.94
N ALA A 94 23.06 -9.74 -5.82
CA ALA A 94 22.43 -10.96 -5.32
C ALA A 94 21.94 -10.87 -3.86
N ALA A 95 22.52 -9.96 -3.06
CA ALA A 95 22.06 -9.67 -1.69
C ALA A 95 21.10 -8.47 -1.62
N THR A 96 20.97 -7.74 -2.72
CA THR A 96 20.17 -6.52 -2.81
C THR A 96 18.73 -6.90 -3.16
N PRO A 97 17.77 -6.58 -2.28
CA PRO A 97 16.36 -6.83 -2.49
C PRO A 97 15.81 -5.96 -3.63
N ILE A 98 14.84 -6.49 -4.35
CA ILE A 98 13.95 -5.71 -5.21
C ILE A 98 12.51 -5.92 -4.76
N PHE A 99 11.80 -4.81 -4.52
CA PHE A 99 10.37 -4.79 -4.23
C PHE A 99 9.64 -4.21 -5.42
N VAL A 100 8.54 -4.84 -5.83
CA VAL A 100 7.65 -4.29 -6.86
C VAL A 100 6.27 -4.11 -6.24
N LEU A 101 5.91 -2.85 -6.05
CA LEU A 101 4.80 -2.49 -5.19
C LEU A 101 3.85 -1.60 -5.97
N ALA A 102 2.71 -2.19 -6.32
CA ALA A 102 1.69 -1.49 -7.08
C ALA A 102 0.65 -0.85 -6.17
N THR A 103 0.09 0.28 -6.60
CA THR A 103 -0.82 1.09 -5.78
C THR A 103 -2.23 1.16 -6.38
N ALA A 104 -2.87 2.33 -6.36
CA ALA A 104 -4.27 2.53 -6.72
C ALA A 104 -4.63 2.01 -8.12
N GLY A 105 -3.73 2.11 -9.10
CA GLY A 105 -3.99 1.63 -10.46
C GLY A 105 -4.35 0.14 -10.51
N MET A 106 -3.51 -0.70 -9.88
CA MET A 106 -3.73 -2.14 -9.80
C MET A 106 -4.86 -2.54 -8.84
N ARG A 107 -5.14 -1.73 -7.80
CA ARG A 107 -6.28 -1.96 -6.89
C ARG A 107 -7.65 -1.93 -7.59
N ARG A 108 -7.74 -1.31 -8.77
CA ARG A 108 -8.98 -1.20 -9.56
C ARG A 108 -9.28 -2.46 -10.39
N LEU A 109 -8.26 -3.26 -10.68
CA LEU A 109 -8.44 -4.49 -11.44
C LEU A 109 -9.17 -5.55 -10.63
N ALA A 110 -9.85 -6.47 -11.32
CA ALA A 110 -10.30 -7.70 -10.71
C ALA A 110 -9.10 -8.45 -10.14
N ALA A 111 -9.29 -9.17 -9.03
CA ALA A 111 -8.20 -9.84 -8.33
C ALA A 111 -7.42 -10.83 -9.24
N GLU A 112 -8.11 -11.48 -10.16
CA GLU A 112 -7.51 -12.40 -11.15
C GLU A 112 -6.67 -11.68 -12.20
N ASP A 113 -7.11 -10.51 -12.69
CA ASP A 113 -6.35 -9.69 -13.63
C ASP A 113 -5.11 -9.10 -12.95
N ALA A 114 -5.28 -8.60 -11.72
CA ALA A 114 -4.16 -8.11 -10.92
C ALA A 114 -3.14 -9.23 -10.66
N GLY A 115 -3.61 -10.44 -10.35
CA GLY A 115 -2.76 -11.63 -10.17
C GLY A 115 -1.94 -11.96 -11.41
N ARG A 116 -2.58 -12.02 -12.59
CA ARG A 116 -1.90 -12.28 -13.87
C ARG A 116 -0.79 -11.28 -14.16
N VAL A 117 -1.08 -9.97 -14.03
CA VAL A 117 -0.06 -8.93 -14.24
C VAL A 117 1.08 -9.08 -13.23
N LEU A 118 0.81 -9.39 -11.96
CA LEU A 118 1.87 -9.60 -10.97
C LEU A 118 2.73 -10.85 -11.23
N ASP A 119 2.15 -11.91 -11.79
CA ASP A 119 2.92 -13.09 -12.22
C ASP A 119 3.85 -12.74 -13.40
N ASP A 120 3.39 -11.93 -14.35
CA ASP A 120 4.23 -11.40 -15.43
C ASP A 120 5.35 -10.50 -14.90
N VAL A 121 5.06 -9.66 -13.90
CA VAL A 121 6.06 -8.85 -13.20
C VAL A 121 7.12 -9.75 -12.53
N GLU A 122 6.72 -10.80 -11.83
CA GLU A 122 7.63 -11.77 -11.23
C GLU A 122 8.52 -12.45 -12.29
N ASN A 123 7.95 -12.78 -13.45
CA ASN A 123 8.69 -13.34 -14.57
C ASN A 123 9.76 -12.40 -15.14
N VAL A 124 9.52 -11.10 -15.15
CA VAL A 124 10.53 -10.11 -15.56
C VAL A 124 11.59 -9.98 -14.46
N VAL A 125 11.19 -9.79 -13.20
CA VAL A 125 12.11 -9.55 -12.08
C VAL A 125 13.08 -10.71 -11.85
N LYS A 126 12.64 -11.97 -12.00
CA LYS A 126 13.47 -13.15 -11.77
C LYS A 126 14.63 -13.32 -12.76
N GLU A 127 14.57 -12.64 -13.90
CA GLU A 127 15.63 -12.64 -14.92
C GLU A 127 16.78 -11.70 -14.54
N HIS A 128 16.61 -10.86 -13.52
CA HIS A 128 17.60 -9.93 -13.03
C HIS A 128 18.33 -10.44 -11.78
N GLY A 129 19.56 -9.96 -11.57
CA GLY A 129 20.46 -10.44 -10.50
C GLY A 129 20.12 -9.97 -9.08
N PHE A 130 18.93 -9.40 -8.84
CA PHE A 130 18.49 -8.93 -7.53
C PHE A 130 17.82 -10.04 -6.71
N LEU A 131 17.95 -9.97 -5.39
CA LEU A 131 17.19 -10.81 -4.47
C LEU A 131 15.71 -10.45 -4.54
N HIS A 132 14.86 -11.40 -4.94
CA HIS A 132 13.42 -11.21 -4.98
C HIS A 132 12.69 -12.30 -4.20
N ARG A 133 11.45 -12.03 -3.82
CA ARG A 133 10.48 -13.00 -3.29
C ARG A 133 9.12 -12.67 -3.87
N LYS A 134 8.30 -13.68 -4.14
CA LYS A 134 6.91 -13.48 -4.61
C LYS A 134 6.12 -12.51 -3.71
N SER A 135 6.28 -12.61 -2.39
CA SER A 135 5.60 -11.73 -1.42
C SER A 135 6.08 -10.26 -1.45
N TRP A 136 7.17 -9.95 -2.15
CA TRP A 136 7.67 -8.58 -2.36
C TRP A 136 7.15 -7.95 -3.66
N ILE A 137 6.44 -8.74 -4.47
CA ILE A 137 5.79 -8.32 -5.72
C ILE A 137 4.29 -8.36 -5.46
N ARG A 138 3.70 -7.20 -5.11
CA ARG A 138 2.30 -7.17 -4.67
C ARG A 138 1.64 -5.81 -4.80
N VAL A 139 0.31 -5.81 -4.75
CA VAL A 139 -0.49 -4.60 -4.55
C VAL A 139 -0.46 -4.21 -3.07
N LEU A 140 -0.14 -2.94 -2.79
CA LEU A 140 -0.29 -2.32 -1.48
C LEU A 140 -1.77 -2.02 -1.22
N SER A 141 -2.21 -2.30 0.01
CA SER A 141 -3.45 -1.68 0.48
C SER A 141 -3.25 -0.17 0.59
N GLY A 142 -4.32 0.60 0.42
CA GLY A 142 -4.25 2.06 0.53
C GLY A 142 -3.77 2.53 1.92
N LYS A 143 -4.06 1.75 2.96
CA LYS A 143 -3.63 1.98 4.35
C LYS A 143 -2.13 1.75 4.54
N GLU A 144 -1.56 0.75 3.86
CA GLU A 144 -0.11 0.54 3.83
C GLU A 144 0.62 1.67 3.08
N GLU A 145 0.12 2.07 1.91
CA GLU A 145 0.67 3.18 1.13
C GLU A 145 0.72 4.48 1.97
N ALA A 146 -0.40 4.79 2.63
CA ALA A 146 -0.54 5.88 3.58
C ALA A 146 0.50 5.80 4.72
N TYR A 147 0.55 4.66 5.40
CA TYR A 147 1.48 4.43 6.51
C TYR A 147 2.95 4.60 6.11
N TYR A 148 3.36 3.95 5.02
CA TYR A 148 4.75 4.05 4.53
C TYR A 148 5.12 5.47 4.15
N GLY A 149 4.19 6.24 3.55
CA GLY A 149 4.39 7.66 3.28
C GLY A 149 4.62 8.48 4.55
N TRP A 150 3.84 8.20 5.61
CA TRP A 150 3.95 8.93 6.87
C TRP A 150 5.27 8.63 7.58
N VAL A 151 5.70 7.37 7.57
CA VAL A 151 7.01 6.98 8.09
C VAL A 151 8.12 7.63 7.28
N ALA A 152 8.01 7.67 5.94
CA ALA A 152 9.04 8.24 5.06
C ALA A 152 9.25 9.72 5.36
N LEU A 153 8.14 10.46 5.47
CA LEU A 153 8.13 11.86 5.82
C LEU A 153 8.78 12.10 7.19
N ASN A 154 8.27 11.46 8.24
CA ASN A 154 8.73 11.71 9.60
C ASN A 154 10.18 11.24 9.82
N TYR A 155 10.61 10.18 9.12
CA TYR A 155 12.02 9.77 9.08
C TYR A 155 12.89 10.85 8.43
N LYS A 156 12.54 11.31 7.22
CA LYS A 156 13.30 12.32 6.48
C LYS A 156 13.38 13.64 7.23
N MET A 157 12.30 14.01 7.93
CA MET A 157 12.23 15.24 8.73
C MET A 157 12.94 15.10 10.10
N GLY A 158 13.55 13.94 10.40
CA GLY A 158 14.30 13.71 11.64
C GLY A 158 13.43 13.58 12.89
N VAL A 159 12.12 13.41 12.74
CA VAL A 159 11.16 13.35 13.86
C VAL A 159 11.41 12.13 14.74
N PHE A 160 11.79 11.00 14.15
CA PHE A 160 12.05 9.75 14.88
C PHE A 160 13.41 9.68 15.58
N GLY A 161 14.27 10.70 15.43
CA GLY A 161 15.67 10.66 15.87
C GLY A 161 15.94 11.07 17.33
N SER A 162 14.92 11.51 18.08
CA SER A 162 15.11 12.07 19.43
C SER A 162 14.54 11.16 20.53
N SER A 163 15.18 11.14 21.70
CA SER A 163 14.73 10.40 22.89
C SER A 163 13.40 10.91 23.45
N SER A 164 12.97 12.10 23.04
CA SER A 164 11.69 12.71 23.38
C SER A 164 10.66 12.49 22.27
N ARG A 165 9.39 12.26 22.63
CA ARG A 165 8.30 12.16 21.65
C ARG A 165 8.04 13.54 21.04
N LEU A 166 8.67 13.81 19.89
CA LEU A 166 8.32 14.98 19.06
C LEU A 166 6.93 14.76 18.45
N SER A 167 6.17 15.84 18.32
CA SER A 167 4.92 15.81 17.56
C SER A 167 5.22 15.44 16.11
N THR A 168 4.55 14.42 15.61
CA THR A 168 4.72 13.97 14.24
C THR A 168 3.98 14.87 13.25
N LEU A 169 4.40 14.80 12.00
CA LEU A 169 3.83 15.54 10.89
C LEU A 169 2.73 14.73 10.23
N GLY A 170 1.65 15.40 9.84
CA GLY A 170 0.60 14.82 9.03
C GLY A 170 1.06 14.66 7.57
N LEU A 171 0.51 13.67 6.87
CA LEU A 171 0.78 13.42 5.46
C LEU A 171 -0.49 13.58 4.64
N LEU A 172 -0.39 14.29 3.52
CA LEU A 172 -1.32 14.26 2.39
C LEU A 172 -0.54 13.82 1.15
N ASP A 173 -0.85 12.65 0.60
CA ASP A 173 -0.17 12.11 -0.58
C ASP A 173 -1.18 11.91 -1.71
N LEU A 174 -1.08 12.75 -2.75
CA LEU A 174 -2.03 12.79 -3.85
C LEU A 174 -1.44 12.12 -5.10
N GLY A 175 -1.90 10.91 -5.39
CA GLY A 175 -1.52 10.16 -6.58
C GLY A 175 -2.39 10.49 -7.80
N GLY A 176 -2.23 9.69 -8.86
CA GLY A 176 -3.09 9.79 -10.05
C GLY A 176 -4.49 9.22 -9.82
N SER A 177 -4.65 8.20 -8.96
CA SER A 177 -5.94 7.53 -8.73
C SER A 177 -6.39 7.44 -7.27
N SER A 178 -5.60 7.89 -6.30
CA SER A 178 -6.04 7.97 -4.90
C SER A 178 -5.40 9.13 -4.16
N LEU A 179 -6.00 9.49 -3.03
CA LEU A 179 -5.43 10.36 -2.02
C LEU A 179 -5.22 9.57 -0.72
N GLN A 180 -4.06 9.73 -0.10
CA GLN A 180 -3.74 9.19 1.21
C GLN A 180 -3.64 10.31 2.24
N VAL A 181 -4.25 10.10 3.40
CA VAL A 181 -4.31 11.07 4.49
C VAL A 181 -3.91 10.36 5.79
N VAL A 182 -2.86 10.84 6.45
CA VAL A 182 -2.36 10.23 7.69
C VAL A 182 -2.05 11.26 8.75
N ALA A 183 -2.45 10.96 9.98
CA ALA A 183 -2.18 11.77 11.15
C ALA A 183 -1.98 10.88 12.37
N GLU A 184 -1.11 11.28 13.29
CA GLU A 184 -1.04 10.68 14.62
C GLU A 184 -2.18 11.22 15.48
N VAL A 185 -2.89 10.32 16.18
CA VAL A 185 -4.05 10.64 17.01
C VAL A 185 -3.82 10.23 18.45
N GLY A 186 -4.40 10.98 19.40
CA GLY A 186 -4.21 10.72 20.83
C GLY A 186 -4.94 9.48 21.36
N VAL A 187 -6.08 9.12 20.77
CA VAL A 187 -6.83 7.88 21.06
C VAL A 187 -7.39 7.39 19.72
N PRO A 188 -6.96 6.22 19.22
CA PRO A 188 -7.55 5.67 18.01
C PRO A 188 -9.00 5.28 18.32
N THR A 189 -9.94 5.81 17.54
CA THR A 189 -11.29 5.25 17.47
C THR A 189 -11.16 3.82 16.94
N GLU A 190 -11.93 2.86 17.48
CA GLU A 190 -12.01 1.49 16.96
C GLU A 190 -12.68 1.49 15.59
N ASP A 191 -11.93 1.94 14.58
CA ASP A 191 -12.34 2.08 13.19
C ASP A 191 -11.28 1.44 12.30
N ASP A 192 -11.68 0.99 11.11
CA ASP A 192 -10.85 0.29 10.12
C ASP A 192 -9.64 1.13 9.65
N HIS A 193 -9.64 2.42 9.95
CA HIS A 193 -8.59 3.38 9.60
C HIS A 193 -7.47 3.51 10.65
N ALA A 194 -7.60 2.91 11.84
CA ALA A 194 -6.58 3.00 12.88
C ALA A 194 -5.36 2.08 12.61
N ILE A 195 -4.14 2.61 12.74
CA ILE A 195 -2.88 1.84 12.72
C ILE A 195 -2.18 2.06 14.05
N ARG A 196 -1.86 0.97 14.74
CA ARG A 196 -0.89 1.01 15.84
C ARG A 196 0.43 0.50 15.31
N SER A 197 1.47 1.31 15.39
CA SER A 197 2.80 0.92 14.95
C SER A 197 3.87 1.44 15.89
N LYS A 198 4.99 0.73 15.96
CA LYS A 198 6.15 1.12 16.76
C LYS A 198 7.30 1.47 15.82
N VAL A 199 7.72 2.72 15.82
CA VAL A 199 8.86 3.20 15.01
C VAL A 199 10.04 3.46 15.95
N GLY A 200 11.09 2.65 15.84
CA GLY A 200 12.15 2.64 16.84
C GLY A 200 11.60 2.21 18.22
N PRO A 201 11.89 2.93 19.31
CA PRO A 201 11.35 2.61 20.63
C PRO A 201 9.94 3.20 20.89
N VAL A 202 9.40 4.03 19.99
CA VAL A 202 8.19 4.83 20.23
C VAL A 202 6.97 4.19 19.55
N GLY A 203 5.89 4.03 20.31
CA GLY A 203 4.58 3.64 19.79
C GLY A 203 3.80 4.83 19.25
N HIS A 204 3.12 4.65 18.13
CA HIS A 204 2.32 5.63 17.43
C HIS A 204 0.94 5.05 17.10
N ASP A 205 -0.08 5.82 17.46
CA ASP A 205 -1.46 5.56 17.07
C ASP A 205 -1.81 6.50 15.92
N LEU A 206 -2.05 5.95 14.75
CA LEU A 206 -2.28 6.70 13.52
C LEU A 206 -3.71 6.48 13.03
N ALA A 207 -4.29 7.52 12.45
CA ALA A 207 -5.44 7.38 11.57
C ALA A 207 -4.94 7.50 10.13
N ALA A 208 -5.13 6.45 9.33
CA ALA A 208 -4.67 6.35 7.97
C ALA A 208 -5.85 6.06 7.02
N TYR A 209 -6.18 7.06 6.21
CA TYR A 209 -7.23 6.98 5.20
C TYR A 209 -6.61 6.85 3.81
N SER A 210 -7.25 6.03 2.97
CA SER A 210 -7.01 6.01 1.53
C SER A 210 -8.34 6.23 0.83
N LEU A 211 -8.40 7.30 0.05
CA LEU A 211 -9.57 7.76 -0.67
C LEU A 211 -9.38 7.40 -2.15
N PRO A 212 -9.91 6.24 -2.61
CA PRO A 212 -9.81 5.85 -4.01
C PRO A 212 -10.60 6.82 -4.90
N ALA A 213 -10.15 6.99 -6.14
CA ALA A 213 -10.69 7.93 -7.12
C ALA A 213 -10.55 9.43 -6.76
N PHE A 214 -9.85 9.79 -5.68
CA PHE A 214 -9.50 11.18 -5.37
C PHE A 214 -8.15 11.62 -5.95
N GLY A 215 -7.48 10.74 -6.70
CA GLY A 215 -6.25 11.13 -7.39
C GLY A 215 -6.52 12.12 -8.52
N LEU A 216 -5.48 12.84 -8.95
CA LEU A 216 -5.59 13.91 -9.94
C LEU A 216 -6.26 13.50 -11.27
N ASN A 217 -5.96 12.31 -11.77
CA ASN A 217 -6.48 11.84 -13.04
C ASN A 217 -7.94 11.41 -12.87
N GLU A 218 -8.24 10.56 -11.88
CA GLU A 218 -9.62 10.12 -11.60
C GLU A 218 -10.57 11.27 -11.26
N ALA A 219 -10.06 12.31 -10.59
CA ALA A 219 -10.83 13.51 -10.33
C ALA A 219 -11.18 14.27 -11.62
N PHE A 220 -10.28 14.29 -12.59
CA PHE A 220 -10.53 14.86 -13.92
C PHE A 220 -11.47 13.96 -14.74
N ASP A 221 -11.29 12.64 -14.69
CA ASP A 221 -12.16 11.68 -15.36
C ASP A 221 -13.61 11.83 -14.84
N ARG A 222 -13.78 12.09 -13.54
CA ARG A 222 -15.07 12.41 -12.91
C ARG A 222 -15.72 13.67 -13.49
N THR A 223 -14.95 14.73 -13.78
CA THR A 223 -15.54 15.95 -14.36
C THR A 223 -16.05 15.71 -15.77
N ILE A 224 -15.39 14.84 -16.55
CA ILE A 224 -15.86 14.44 -17.87
C ILE A 224 -17.21 13.71 -17.77
N VAL A 225 -17.35 12.78 -16.82
CA VAL A 225 -18.63 12.08 -16.54
C VAL A 225 -19.72 13.05 -16.08
N MET A 226 -19.37 14.04 -15.24
CA MET A 226 -20.33 15.08 -14.83
C MET A 226 -20.83 15.91 -16.03
N LEU A 227 -19.92 16.30 -16.93
CA LEU A 227 -20.24 17.10 -18.11
C LEU A 227 -21.05 16.32 -19.16
N SER A 228 -20.75 15.03 -19.34
CA SER A 228 -21.46 14.17 -20.30
C SER A 228 -22.94 14.00 -19.97
N HIS A 229 -23.34 14.18 -18.70
CA HIS A 229 -24.73 14.05 -18.27
C HIS A 229 -25.48 15.40 -18.25
N THR A 230 -24.78 16.53 -18.14
CA THR A 230 -25.41 17.87 -18.12
C THR A 230 -25.54 18.52 -19.49
N GLY A 231 -24.66 18.16 -20.44
CA GLY A 231 -24.83 18.53 -21.85
C GLY A 231 -25.54 17.41 -22.58
N VAL A 232 -26.52 17.73 -23.45
CA VAL A 232 -26.94 16.77 -24.48
C VAL A 232 -25.67 16.41 -25.25
N LEU A 233 -25.18 15.18 -25.12
CA LEU A 233 -24.04 14.70 -25.89
C LEU A 233 -24.30 15.06 -27.34
N ARG A 234 -23.55 16.03 -27.87
CA ARG A 234 -23.76 16.50 -29.23
C ARG A 234 -23.18 15.42 -30.13
N GLU A 235 -24.07 14.71 -30.81
CA GLU A 235 -23.68 13.76 -31.84
C GLU A 235 -22.98 14.55 -32.95
N SER A 236 -21.67 14.36 -33.07
CA SER A 236 -20.93 14.94 -34.19
C SER A 236 -21.34 14.25 -35.49
N SER A 237 -21.10 14.89 -36.63
CA SER A 237 -21.43 14.36 -37.96
C SER A 237 -20.78 13.00 -38.30
N GLY A 238 -19.96 12.43 -37.41
CA GLY A 238 -19.30 11.13 -37.53
C GLY A 238 -19.72 10.09 -36.46
N GLY A 239 -20.80 10.31 -35.71
CA GLY A 239 -21.34 9.32 -34.74
C GLY A 239 -20.58 9.21 -33.41
N MET A 240 -19.68 10.16 -33.12
CA MET A 240 -18.90 10.20 -31.89
C MET A 240 -19.31 11.40 -31.05
N PHE A 241 -19.46 11.20 -29.74
CA PHE A 241 -20.02 12.21 -28.85
C PHE A 241 -18.97 13.24 -28.42
N GLU A 242 -19.35 14.52 -28.41
CA GLU A 242 -18.48 15.63 -27.98
C GLU A 242 -18.76 16.04 -26.53
N VAL A 243 -17.70 16.20 -25.72
CA VAL A 243 -17.74 16.76 -24.37
C VAL A 243 -16.89 18.03 -24.33
N ARG A 244 -17.50 19.17 -23.99
CA ARG A 244 -16.83 20.47 -23.84
C ARG A 244 -16.39 20.66 -22.40
N HIS A 245 -15.10 20.93 -22.19
CA HIS A 245 -14.52 20.98 -20.86
C HIS A 245 -14.04 22.40 -20.49
N PRO A 246 -14.59 23.01 -19.42
CA PRO A 246 -14.29 24.40 -19.04
C PRO A 246 -12.88 24.61 -18.50
N CYS A 247 -12.21 23.54 -18.05
CA CYS A 247 -10.84 23.59 -17.55
C CYS A 247 -9.76 23.32 -18.61
N LEU A 248 -10.11 23.21 -19.89
CA LEU A 248 -9.15 22.95 -20.97
C LEU A 248 -9.04 24.16 -21.89
N GLY A 249 -7.85 24.35 -22.47
CA GLY A 249 -7.55 25.49 -23.34
C GLY A 249 -8.35 25.52 -24.64
N SER A 250 -8.54 26.73 -25.17
CA SER A 250 -9.18 26.94 -26.48
C SER A 250 -8.36 26.27 -27.59
N GLY A 251 -8.95 25.28 -28.27
CA GLY A 251 -8.28 24.51 -29.32
C GLY A 251 -7.77 23.13 -28.88
N PHE A 252 -7.90 22.78 -27.59
CA PHE A 252 -7.69 21.40 -27.15
C PHE A 252 -8.76 20.49 -27.78
N VAL A 253 -8.33 19.47 -28.52
CA VAL A 253 -9.20 18.42 -29.09
C VAL A 253 -8.47 17.10 -29.00
N GLN A 254 -9.04 16.13 -28.28
CA GLN A 254 -8.45 14.79 -28.16
C GLN A 254 -9.53 13.72 -28.09
N ASN A 255 -9.25 12.55 -28.69
CA ASN A 255 -10.03 11.35 -28.43
C ASN A 255 -9.75 10.86 -27.00
N TYR A 256 -10.79 10.70 -26.20
CA TYR A 256 -10.69 10.40 -24.79
C TYR A 256 -11.58 9.20 -24.41
N THR A 257 -11.03 8.22 -23.71
CA THR A 257 -11.79 7.05 -23.25
C THR A 257 -12.48 7.37 -21.93
N CYS A 258 -13.80 7.46 -21.95
CA CYS A 258 -14.64 7.70 -20.78
C CYS A 258 -15.49 6.46 -20.45
N HIS A 259 -15.04 5.67 -19.49
CA HIS A 259 -15.74 4.45 -19.07
C HIS A 259 -17.09 4.71 -18.37
N GLY A 260 -17.30 5.92 -17.84
CA GLY A 260 -18.51 6.30 -17.10
C GLY A 260 -19.52 7.15 -17.89
N CYS A 261 -19.19 7.57 -19.12
CA CYS A 261 -20.04 8.48 -19.90
C CYS A 261 -21.26 7.79 -20.54
N PHE A 262 -21.26 6.46 -20.62
CA PHE A 262 -22.23 5.68 -21.40
C PHE A 262 -23.01 4.64 -20.55
N GLY A 263 -23.05 4.82 -19.22
CA GLY A 263 -23.65 3.88 -18.26
C GLY A 263 -25.11 4.17 -17.88
N VAL A 264 -26.02 3.36 -18.44
CA VAL A 264 -27.41 2.97 -18.04
C VAL A 264 -28.30 4.03 -17.37
N ASP A 265 -29.00 4.80 -18.19
CA ASP A 265 -30.26 5.44 -17.78
C ASP A 265 -31.42 4.47 -18.10
N SER A 266 -31.92 3.72 -17.11
CA SER A 266 -32.98 2.70 -17.27
C SER A 266 -34.37 3.27 -17.61
N ARG A 267 -34.46 4.47 -18.18
CA ARG A 267 -35.74 5.13 -18.49
C ARG A 267 -35.82 5.76 -19.88
N ALA A 268 -34.77 5.67 -20.71
CA ALA A 268 -34.84 6.13 -22.09
C ALA A 268 -34.14 5.16 -23.06
N SER A 269 -34.92 4.56 -23.95
CA SER A 269 -34.53 3.77 -25.13
C SER A 269 -34.17 2.29 -24.90
N ASN A 270 -35.20 1.44 -25.01
CA ASN A 270 -35.08 -0.03 -25.12
C ASN A 270 -34.48 -0.54 -26.45
N ASN A 271 -33.87 0.32 -27.28
CA ASN A 271 -33.33 -0.09 -28.59
C ASN A 271 -31.86 0.29 -28.81
N LEU A 272 -31.18 0.95 -27.86
CA LEU A 272 -29.78 1.38 -28.02
C LEU A 272 -28.79 0.58 -27.17
N SER A 273 -29.27 -0.10 -26.12
CA SER A 273 -28.45 -0.90 -25.20
C SER A 273 -27.80 -2.12 -25.88
N ASP A 274 -28.48 -2.71 -26.86
CA ASP A 274 -28.07 -3.98 -27.45
C ASP A 274 -27.00 -3.82 -28.55
N HIS A 275 -26.81 -2.60 -29.09
CA HIS A 275 -25.77 -2.32 -30.09
C HIS A 275 -24.47 -1.76 -29.51
N LEU A 276 -24.47 -1.29 -28.25
CA LEU A 276 -23.33 -0.60 -27.65
C LEU A 276 -22.37 -1.52 -26.88
N GLN A 277 -22.83 -2.69 -26.43
CA GLN A 277 -21.99 -3.64 -25.70
C GLN A 277 -21.02 -4.44 -26.60
N GLU A 278 -21.27 -4.54 -27.90
CA GLU A 278 -20.42 -5.33 -28.82
C GLU A 278 -19.32 -4.51 -29.53
N ASN A 279 -19.33 -3.18 -29.51
CA ASN A 279 -18.48 -2.34 -30.38
C ASN A 279 -17.48 -1.38 -29.71
N GLY A 280 -17.23 -1.46 -28.40
CA GLY A 280 -16.06 -0.80 -27.80
C GLY A 280 -15.98 0.74 -27.91
N LEU A 281 -17.10 1.45 -28.05
CA LEU A 281 -17.14 2.91 -28.18
C LEU A 281 -17.37 3.63 -26.83
N ASN A 282 -16.46 3.42 -25.87
CA ASN A 282 -16.38 4.27 -24.67
C ASN A 282 -15.60 5.58 -24.94
N SER A 283 -15.52 6.01 -26.19
CA SER A 283 -14.69 7.15 -26.62
C SER A 283 -15.54 8.40 -26.87
N VAL A 284 -15.10 9.53 -26.31
CA VAL A 284 -15.66 10.86 -26.55
C VAL A 284 -14.61 11.78 -27.18
N PHE A 285 -15.06 12.75 -27.97
CA PHE A 285 -14.24 13.90 -28.37
C PHE A 285 -14.23 14.93 -27.26
N LEU A 286 -13.11 15.05 -26.56
CA LEU A 286 -12.93 16.04 -25.51
C LEU A 286 -12.41 17.34 -26.11
N VAL A 287 -13.21 18.41 -26.00
CA VAL A 287 -12.95 19.73 -26.59
C VAL A 287 -12.79 20.77 -25.49
N GLY A 288 -11.76 21.62 -25.56
CA GLY A 288 -11.54 22.68 -24.58
C GLY A 288 -12.38 23.93 -24.84
N GLU A 289 -13.10 24.39 -23.81
CA GLU A 289 -13.96 25.58 -23.83
C GLU A 289 -13.69 26.41 -22.57
N PRO A 290 -12.53 27.08 -22.47
CA PRO A 290 -12.02 27.60 -21.21
C PRO A 290 -12.99 28.60 -20.56
N ASN A 291 -13.45 28.26 -19.35
CA ASN A 291 -14.32 29.08 -18.51
C ASN A 291 -13.92 28.88 -17.04
N TRP A 292 -13.28 29.88 -16.46
CA TRP A 292 -12.76 29.80 -15.09
C TRP A 292 -13.84 29.52 -14.06
N GLU A 293 -14.97 30.23 -14.14
CA GLU A 293 -16.05 30.08 -13.15
C GLU A 293 -16.66 28.68 -13.21
N GLN A 294 -16.93 28.16 -14.39
CA GLN A 294 -17.42 26.79 -14.55
C GLN A 294 -16.36 25.75 -14.15
N CYS A 295 -15.08 26.01 -14.46
CA CYS A 295 -13.98 25.14 -14.05
C CYS A 295 -13.85 25.05 -12.52
N GLU A 296 -13.95 26.18 -11.83
CA GLU A 296 -13.96 26.24 -10.37
C GLU A 296 -15.11 25.39 -9.80
N ILE A 297 -16.33 25.58 -10.31
CA ILE A 297 -17.52 24.89 -9.79
C ILE A 297 -17.37 23.39 -9.99
N ILE A 298 -16.98 22.93 -11.18
CA ILE A 298 -16.88 21.50 -11.47
C ILE A 298 -15.69 20.84 -10.76
N ALA A 299 -14.56 21.53 -10.63
CA ALA A 299 -13.41 21.04 -9.88
C ALA A 299 -13.74 20.88 -8.39
N ARG A 300 -14.51 21.83 -7.83
CA ARG A 300 -15.01 21.74 -6.46
C ARG A 300 -16.00 20.58 -6.28
N ALA A 301 -16.94 20.41 -7.22
CA ALA A 301 -17.88 19.29 -7.21
C ALA A 301 -17.14 17.94 -7.24
N ALA A 302 -16.08 17.83 -8.06
CA ALA A 302 -15.21 16.67 -8.10
C ALA A 302 -14.45 16.46 -6.77
N ALA A 303 -13.96 17.53 -6.15
CA ALA A 303 -13.21 17.47 -4.88
C ALA A 303 -14.06 17.00 -3.70
N ILE A 304 -15.33 17.40 -3.62
CA ILE A 304 -16.25 16.95 -2.54
C ILE A 304 -16.96 15.64 -2.87
N ASN A 305 -16.70 15.06 -4.06
CA ASN A 305 -17.37 13.88 -4.58
C ASN A 305 -18.91 14.04 -4.59
N SER A 306 -19.39 15.17 -5.10
CA SER A 306 -20.83 15.46 -5.16
C SER A 306 -21.55 14.50 -6.09
N SER A 307 -22.70 13.98 -5.63
CA SER A 307 -23.61 13.17 -6.42
C SER A 307 -24.74 13.98 -7.07
N SER A 308 -24.85 15.28 -6.79
CA SER A 308 -25.94 16.11 -7.35
C SER A 308 -25.64 16.44 -8.81
N PHE A 309 -26.56 16.05 -9.69
CA PHE A 309 -26.60 16.42 -11.11
C PHE A 309 -26.71 17.95 -11.32
N GLU A 310 -27.07 18.69 -10.25
CA GLU A 310 -27.06 20.15 -10.18
C GLU A 310 -25.85 20.60 -9.36
N TRP A 311 -24.66 20.55 -9.94
CA TRP A 311 -23.47 21.24 -9.40
C TRP A 311 -23.47 22.74 -9.73
N SER A 312 -24.46 23.21 -10.51
CA SER A 312 -24.67 24.59 -10.92
C SER A 312 -25.30 25.50 -9.84
N ASP A 313 -25.94 24.93 -8.82
CA ASP A 313 -26.47 25.71 -7.71
C ASP A 313 -25.32 26.24 -6.85
N GLN A 314 -25.37 27.54 -6.53
CA GLN A 314 -24.30 28.28 -5.84
C GLN A 314 -23.96 27.64 -4.49
N LEU A 315 -23.08 26.64 -4.47
CA LEU A 315 -22.47 26.18 -3.24
C LEU A 315 -21.68 27.36 -2.65
N ASP A 316 -22.01 27.76 -1.44
CA ASP A 316 -21.24 28.75 -0.67
C ASP A 316 -19.75 28.37 -0.69
N ARG A 317 -18.94 29.15 -1.42
CA ARG A 317 -17.51 28.93 -1.70
C ARG A 317 -16.68 28.75 -0.43
N SER A 318 -17.11 29.38 0.66
CA SER A 318 -16.38 29.43 1.93
C SER A 318 -16.66 28.24 2.86
N LYS A 319 -17.70 27.44 2.58
CA LYS A 319 -18.15 26.40 3.51
C LYS A 319 -17.36 25.11 3.32
N CYS A 320 -16.79 24.58 4.40
CA CYS A 320 -16.35 23.20 4.40
C CYS A 320 -17.56 22.26 4.43
N VAL A 321 -17.66 21.38 3.43
CA VAL A 321 -18.71 20.37 3.35
C VAL A 321 -18.26 19.10 4.07
N GLY A 322 -16.97 18.77 3.96
CA GLY A 322 -16.41 17.51 4.43
C GLY A 322 -16.77 16.35 3.49
N LEU A 323 -16.02 15.26 3.58
CA LEU A 323 -16.27 14.07 2.76
C LEU A 323 -17.38 13.19 3.36
N PHE A 324 -18.19 12.60 2.47
CA PHE A 324 -19.16 11.56 2.80
C PHE A 324 -18.61 10.19 2.42
N SER A 325 -19.01 9.15 3.16
CA SER A 325 -18.74 7.76 2.82
C SER A 325 -19.39 7.40 1.48
N TYR A 326 -18.77 6.46 0.75
CA TYR A 326 -19.28 5.98 -0.54
C TYR A 326 -20.70 5.42 -0.36
N GLY A 327 -21.71 6.02 -0.99
CA GLY A 327 -23.12 5.67 -0.79
C GLY A 327 -23.96 6.62 0.09
N GLY A 328 -23.39 7.75 0.53
CA GLY A 328 -24.16 9.00 0.71
C GLY A 328 -25.01 9.18 1.97
N THR A 329 -24.70 8.54 3.11
CA THR A 329 -25.45 8.82 4.36
C THR A 329 -24.60 9.14 5.59
N THR A 330 -23.31 8.82 5.61
CA THR A 330 -22.43 9.07 6.77
C THR A 330 -21.25 9.97 6.41
N LYS A 331 -21.04 11.04 7.17
CA LYS A 331 -19.88 11.92 7.01
C LYS A 331 -18.63 11.20 7.52
N LEU A 332 -17.58 11.13 6.72
CA LEU A 332 -16.28 10.63 7.18
C LEU A 332 -15.81 11.55 8.33
N ASN A 333 -15.49 10.99 9.49
CA ASN A 333 -15.06 11.74 10.67
C ASN A 333 -13.59 12.22 10.54
N LEU A 334 -13.19 12.61 9.32
CA LEU A 334 -11.86 13.10 8.97
C LEU A 334 -11.55 14.40 9.70
N THR A 335 -12.53 15.31 9.85
CA THR A 335 -12.28 16.65 10.40
C THR A 335 -11.71 16.62 11.82
N LYS A 336 -12.29 15.81 12.73
CA LYS A 336 -11.78 15.70 14.10
C LYS A 336 -10.36 15.13 14.14
N THR A 337 -10.08 14.14 13.30
CA THR A 337 -8.77 13.52 13.15
C THR A 337 -7.75 14.49 12.57
N LEU A 338 -8.12 15.21 11.51
CA LEU A 338 -7.23 16.08 10.75
C LEU A 338 -6.76 17.31 11.54
N HIS A 339 -7.56 17.78 12.50
CA HIS A 339 -7.15 18.89 13.38
C HIS A 339 -6.33 18.45 14.60
N THR A 340 -6.03 17.16 14.75
CA THR A 340 -5.14 16.69 15.84
C THR A 340 -3.67 17.06 15.61
N VAL A 341 -3.28 17.27 14.35
CA VAL A 341 -1.93 17.65 13.96
C VAL A 341 -1.96 19.09 13.43
N SER A 342 -1.00 19.91 13.89
CA SER A 342 -0.95 21.33 13.52
C SER A 342 -0.35 21.59 12.14
N ARG A 343 0.33 20.59 11.55
CA ARG A 343 1.08 20.72 10.30
C ARG A 343 1.01 19.47 9.43
N TYR A 344 0.70 19.65 8.15
CA TYR A 344 0.73 18.60 7.13
C TYR A 344 1.78 18.88 6.06
N HIS A 345 2.36 17.82 5.54
CA HIS A 345 3.11 17.85 4.29
C HIS A 345 2.28 17.27 3.16
N ALA A 346 2.13 18.03 2.09
CA ALA A 346 1.40 17.67 0.89
C ALA A 346 2.38 17.26 -0.22
N LEU A 347 2.45 15.95 -0.51
CA LEU A 347 3.45 15.34 -1.39
C LEU A 347 2.87 14.99 -2.78
N SER A 348 3.71 14.41 -3.63
CA SER A 348 3.35 13.90 -4.96
C SER A 348 2.61 14.91 -5.82
N GLY A 349 1.35 14.64 -6.20
CA GLY A 349 0.54 15.51 -7.05
C GLY A 349 0.35 16.91 -6.45
N PHE A 350 0.26 17.05 -5.13
CA PHE A 350 0.24 18.36 -4.49
C PHE A 350 1.54 19.14 -4.75
N PHE A 351 2.69 18.50 -4.51
CA PHE A 351 3.98 19.12 -4.74
C PHE A 351 4.23 19.42 -6.21
N ALA A 352 3.88 18.50 -7.11
CA ALA A 352 4.08 18.67 -8.55
C ALA A 352 3.30 19.86 -9.11
N VAL A 353 2.02 20.00 -8.73
CA VAL A 353 1.21 21.16 -9.15
C VAL A 353 1.76 22.45 -8.51
N TYR A 354 2.01 22.45 -7.21
CA TYR A 354 2.54 23.63 -6.51
C TYR A 354 3.87 24.12 -7.09
N HIS A 355 4.78 23.19 -7.39
CA HIS A 355 6.09 23.47 -7.96
C HIS A 355 5.97 24.00 -9.39
N ALA A 356 5.07 23.45 -10.20
CA ALA A 356 4.83 23.93 -11.57
C ALA A 356 4.37 25.40 -11.62
N LEU A 357 3.69 25.87 -10.56
CA LEU A 357 3.27 27.27 -10.42
C LEU A 357 4.42 28.22 -10.01
N ASN A 358 5.60 27.69 -9.70
CA ASN A 358 6.77 28.43 -9.24
C ASN A 358 6.47 29.38 -8.06
N LEU A 359 5.62 28.93 -7.13
CA LEU A 359 5.22 29.71 -5.97
C LEU A 359 6.29 29.66 -4.88
N SER A 360 6.41 30.77 -4.13
CA SER A 360 7.30 30.82 -2.96
C SER A 360 6.82 29.82 -1.90
N ARG A 361 7.74 29.24 -1.11
CA ARG A 361 7.42 28.31 -0.01
C ARG A 361 6.41 28.82 1.04
N ARG A 362 6.11 30.13 1.05
CA ARG A 362 5.14 30.77 1.96
C ARG A 362 3.81 31.10 1.27
N ALA A 363 3.62 30.70 0.02
CA ALA A 363 2.38 30.96 -0.70
C ALA A 363 1.22 30.22 -0.03
N ASN A 364 0.16 30.96 0.28
CA ASN A 364 -1.06 30.42 0.86
C ASN A 364 -2.01 29.89 -0.24
N LEU A 365 -3.13 29.28 0.17
CA LEU A 365 -4.12 28.73 -0.75
C LEU A 365 -4.76 29.82 -1.65
N THR A 366 -4.85 31.06 -1.16
CA THR A 366 -5.30 32.21 -1.96
C THR A 366 -4.36 32.53 -3.12
N MET A 367 -3.04 32.50 -2.90
CA MET A 367 -2.07 32.72 -3.98
C MET A 367 -2.08 31.58 -5.01
N LEU A 368 -2.28 30.34 -4.56
CA LEU A 368 -2.50 29.19 -5.43
C LEU A 368 -3.72 29.43 -6.34
N TRP A 369 -4.81 29.88 -5.74
CA TRP A 369 -6.06 30.21 -6.43
C TRP A 369 -5.87 31.28 -7.52
N GLU A 370 -5.27 32.42 -7.16
CA GLU A 370 -5.00 33.53 -8.07
C GLU A 370 -4.13 33.10 -9.26
N MET A 371 -3.15 32.24 -9.02
CA MET A 371 -2.31 31.69 -10.09
C MET A 371 -3.10 30.75 -11.00
N GLY A 372 -3.96 29.91 -10.44
CA GLY A 372 -4.88 29.05 -11.20
C GLY A 372 -5.77 29.85 -12.15
N GLN A 373 -6.38 30.92 -11.63
CA GLN A 373 -7.21 31.83 -12.43
C GLN A 373 -6.42 32.42 -13.60
N LYS A 374 -5.20 32.92 -13.32
CA LYS A 374 -4.32 33.49 -14.35
C LYS A 374 -3.95 32.47 -15.43
N LEU A 375 -3.72 31.21 -15.07
CA LEU A 375 -3.40 30.15 -16.03
C LEU A 375 -4.60 29.78 -16.91
N CYS A 376 -5.78 29.69 -16.34
CA CYS A 376 -7.01 29.40 -17.08
C CYS A 376 -7.42 30.51 -18.05
N SER A 377 -7.10 31.77 -17.74
CA SER A 377 -7.45 32.93 -18.56
C SER A 377 -6.45 33.28 -19.67
N ARG A 378 -5.32 32.58 -19.78
CA ARG A 378 -4.38 32.78 -20.92
C ARG A 378 -5.01 32.24 -22.22
N SER A 379 -4.86 32.96 -23.33
CA SER A 379 -5.16 32.44 -24.68
C SER A 379 -4.13 31.38 -25.00
N TRP A 380 -4.55 30.13 -25.24
CA TRP A 380 -3.65 28.99 -25.45
C TRP A 380 -3.01 28.98 -26.85
N SER A 381 -3.04 30.11 -27.54
CA SER A 381 -2.60 30.27 -28.93
C SER A 381 -1.08 30.33 -29.12
N ASP A 382 -0.30 30.49 -28.06
CA ASP A 382 1.09 30.95 -28.16
C ASP A 382 2.16 29.98 -27.63
N ASP A 383 1.83 28.78 -27.17
CA ASP A 383 2.85 27.80 -26.72
C ASP A 383 2.70 26.44 -27.43
N SER A 384 3.70 26.13 -28.26
CA SER A 384 3.94 24.82 -28.86
C SER A 384 4.40 23.75 -27.86
N ASP A 385 4.49 24.08 -26.57
CA ASP A 385 4.89 23.15 -25.52
C ASP A 385 3.69 22.32 -25.04
N GLN A 386 3.45 21.22 -25.76
CA GLN A 386 2.53 20.13 -25.41
C GLN A 386 2.97 19.34 -24.15
N ASN A 387 3.48 20.00 -23.12
CA ASN A 387 3.72 19.35 -21.84
C ASN A 387 2.37 19.10 -21.14
N SER A 388 2.01 17.83 -20.95
CA SER A 388 0.76 17.35 -20.33
C SER A 388 0.42 17.99 -18.97
N ILE A 389 1.44 18.51 -18.27
CA ILE A 389 1.30 19.25 -17.02
C ILE A 389 0.62 20.61 -17.25
N ASN A 390 0.95 21.34 -18.31
CA ASN A 390 0.32 22.63 -18.62
C ASN A 390 -1.14 22.44 -19.03
N THR A 391 -1.45 21.40 -19.81
CA THR A 391 -2.79 21.16 -20.38
C THR A 391 -3.91 20.99 -19.35
N GLN A 392 -3.60 20.44 -18.19
CA GLN A 392 -4.56 20.23 -17.11
C GLN A 392 -4.33 21.14 -15.89
N SER A 393 -3.32 22.03 -15.92
CA SER A 393 -3.03 22.91 -14.78
C SER A 393 -4.24 23.77 -14.38
N CYS A 394 -5.07 24.15 -15.36
CA CYS A 394 -6.30 24.90 -15.12
C CYS A 394 -7.32 24.12 -14.27
N PHE A 395 -7.42 22.79 -14.41
CA PHE A 395 -8.25 21.94 -13.54
C PHE A 395 -7.56 21.65 -12.20
N ARG A 396 -6.27 21.31 -12.24
CA ARG A 396 -5.55 20.78 -11.07
C ARG A 396 -5.52 21.79 -9.92
N VAL A 397 -5.35 23.08 -10.20
CA VAL A 397 -5.29 24.11 -9.14
C VAL A 397 -6.61 24.27 -8.37
N PRO A 398 -7.76 24.56 -9.01
CA PRO A 398 -9.03 24.65 -8.29
C PRO A 398 -9.44 23.32 -7.65
N TYR A 399 -9.05 22.18 -8.22
CA TYR A 399 -9.28 20.87 -7.60
C TYR A 399 -8.49 20.71 -6.29
N LEU A 400 -7.18 20.99 -6.30
CA LEU A 400 -6.32 20.88 -5.11
C LEU A 400 -6.79 21.80 -3.98
N THR A 401 -7.08 23.06 -4.29
CA THR A 401 -7.54 24.05 -3.32
C THR A 401 -8.88 23.63 -2.72
N SER A 402 -9.84 23.22 -3.55
CA SER A 402 -11.14 22.70 -3.10
C SER A 402 -11.02 21.41 -2.27
N LEU A 403 -10.09 20.52 -2.62
CA LEU A 403 -9.83 19.29 -1.89
C LEU A 403 -9.33 19.60 -0.48
N LEU A 404 -8.43 20.58 -0.32
CA LEU A 404 -7.91 20.98 0.99
C LEU A 404 -8.96 21.73 1.82
N GLU A 405 -9.64 22.74 1.24
CA GLU A 405 -10.53 23.63 1.98
C GLU A 405 -11.94 23.08 2.16
N ASN A 406 -12.55 22.55 1.09
CA ASN A 406 -13.96 22.17 1.10
C ASN A 406 -14.20 20.70 1.44
N ALA A 407 -13.30 19.81 1.02
CA ALA A 407 -13.44 18.37 1.22
C ALA A 407 -12.76 17.89 2.50
N LEU A 408 -11.50 18.27 2.73
CA LEU A 408 -10.73 17.86 3.92
C LEU A 408 -10.90 18.80 5.13
N CYS A 409 -11.50 19.98 4.94
CA CYS A 409 -11.67 21.00 5.99
C CYS A 409 -10.35 21.46 6.64
N LEU A 410 -9.27 21.56 5.89
CA LEU A 410 -7.95 21.93 6.43
C LEU A 410 -7.71 23.44 6.53
N SER A 411 -8.77 24.25 6.43
CA SER A 411 -8.69 25.70 6.62
C SER A 411 -8.17 26.02 8.02
N GLY A 412 -7.02 26.70 8.10
CA GLY A 412 -6.35 27.05 9.37
C GLY A 412 -5.29 26.06 9.86
N VAL A 413 -5.04 24.96 9.14
CA VAL A 413 -3.93 24.05 9.38
C VAL A 413 -2.73 24.45 8.50
N GLU A 414 -1.50 24.37 9.02
CA GLU A 414 -0.31 24.67 8.23
C GLU A 414 -0.06 23.54 7.21
N ILE A 415 -0.04 23.88 5.91
CA ILE A 415 0.25 22.92 4.83
C ILE A 415 1.56 23.30 4.15
N ILE A 416 2.50 22.36 4.14
CA ILE A 416 3.78 22.49 3.45
C ILE A 416 3.75 21.61 2.21
N PHE A 417 3.93 22.19 1.02
CA PHE A 417 4.00 21.43 -0.22
C PHE A 417 5.41 20.85 -0.41
N GLY A 418 5.52 19.53 -0.37
CA GLY A 418 6.78 18.78 -0.46
C GLY A 418 7.37 18.38 0.90
N PRO A 419 8.65 17.97 0.94
CA PRO A 419 9.62 18.09 -0.13
C PRO A 419 9.41 17.04 -1.26
N GLY A 420 9.86 17.36 -2.47
CA GLY A 420 9.65 16.52 -3.65
C GLY A 420 10.49 15.24 -3.72
N ASP A 421 11.45 15.06 -2.81
CA ASP A 421 12.32 13.89 -2.72
C ASP A 421 11.83 12.86 -1.67
N VAL A 422 10.60 13.02 -1.17
CA VAL A 422 9.97 12.09 -0.23
C VAL A 422 8.83 11.35 -0.93
N SER A 423 8.86 10.03 -0.83
CA SER A 423 7.82 9.11 -1.26
C SER A 423 7.75 7.93 -0.28
N TRP A 424 6.61 7.24 -0.22
CA TRP A 424 6.39 6.06 0.60
C TRP A 424 7.42 4.94 0.34
N THR A 425 8.07 4.94 -0.83
CA THR A 425 9.11 3.96 -1.22
C THR A 425 10.33 3.96 -0.32
N LEU A 426 10.63 5.08 0.36
CA LEU A 426 11.82 5.25 1.20
C LEU A 426 11.93 4.22 2.35
N VAL A 427 10.82 3.64 2.80
CA VAL A 427 10.74 2.99 4.12
C VAL A 427 10.77 1.46 4.05
N LYS A 428 10.47 0.85 2.90
CA LYS A 428 10.02 -0.56 2.85
C LYS A 428 11.02 -1.60 3.34
N LYS A 429 12.35 -1.36 3.31
CA LYS A 429 13.31 -2.33 3.89
C LYS A 429 14.11 -1.84 5.08
N SER A 430 14.42 -0.56 5.15
CA SER A 430 15.33 -0.09 6.21
C SER A 430 14.63 0.03 7.56
N LEU A 431 13.36 0.45 7.59
CA LEU A 431 12.61 0.44 8.84
C LEU A 431 12.03 -0.93 9.19
N ASP A 432 11.75 -1.82 8.23
CA ASP A 432 11.38 -3.21 8.56
C ASP A 432 12.54 -3.93 9.29
N VAL A 433 13.80 -3.72 8.88
CA VAL A 433 14.97 -4.34 9.54
C VAL A 433 15.29 -3.71 10.91
N ALA A 434 15.03 -2.41 11.10
CA ALA A 434 15.24 -1.74 12.40
C ALA A 434 14.06 -1.91 13.38
N MET A 435 12.84 -2.09 12.88
CA MET A 435 11.66 -2.44 13.69
C MET A 435 11.66 -3.91 14.11
N TYR A 436 12.41 -4.78 13.43
CA TYR A 436 12.48 -6.21 13.74
C TYR A 436 13.30 -6.58 14.99
N ASN A 437 14.15 -5.68 15.51
CA ASN A 437 15.02 -6.00 16.66
C ASN A 437 14.42 -5.65 18.03
N GLY A 438 13.11 -5.39 18.09
CA GLY A 438 12.43 -4.97 19.31
C GLY A 438 11.00 -5.46 19.44
N GLU A 439 10.69 -6.67 18.95
CA GLU A 439 9.57 -7.55 19.36
C GLU A 439 9.48 -8.72 18.37
N ALA A 440 9.98 -9.89 18.79
CA ALA A 440 9.47 -11.14 18.25
C ALA A 440 8.01 -11.26 18.73
N GLY A 441 7.06 -10.88 17.88
CA GLY A 441 5.65 -11.15 18.07
C GLY A 441 4.77 -9.91 18.24
N ALA A 442 4.20 -9.42 17.14
CA ALA A 442 2.82 -8.94 17.05
C ALA A 442 2.44 -8.69 15.58
N SER A 443 1.88 -9.73 14.96
CA SER A 443 0.83 -9.70 13.93
C SER A 443 0.81 -8.58 12.88
N GLN A 444 1.28 -8.90 11.67
CA GLN A 444 0.69 -8.36 10.44
C GLN A 444 -0.04 -9.50 9.72
N LYS A 445 -1.36 -9.55 9.89
CA LYS A 445 -2.25 -10.49 9.19
C LYS A 445 -2.23 -10.19 7.68
N LYS A 446 -1.84 -11.16 6.87
CA LYS A 446 -2.33 -11.36 5.50
C LYS A 446 -2.34 -12.86 5.22
N TYR A 447 -3.53 -13.40 4.95
CA TYR A 447 -3.82 -14.82 4.78
C TYR A 447 -3.07 -15.41 3.58
N GLN A 448 -2.08 -16.26 3.87
CA GLN A 448 -1.66 -17.43 3.10
C GLN A 448 -1.17 -18.42 4.17
N GLU A 449 -2.09 -19.26 4.66
CA GLU A 449 -1.94 -20.05 5.89
C GLU A 449 -1.09 -21.30 5.68
N GLU A 450 0.22 -21.14 5.43
CA GLU A 450 1.18 -22.25 5.47
C GLU A 450 1.89 -22.35 6.82
N TYR A 451 1.88 -21.29 7.62
CA TYR A 451 2.56 -21.21 8.91
C TYR A 451 1.70 -20.42 9.93
N ILE A 452 1.44 -21.00 11.10
CA ILE A 452 0.76 -20.33 12.21
C ILE A 452 1.68 -20.33 13.44
N CYS A 453 1.92 -19.15 14.01
CA CYS A 453 2.62 -18.99 15.28
C CYS A 453 1.74 -18.29 16.31
N MET A 454 1.57 -18.92 17.47
CA MET A 454 0.77 -18.46 18.58
C MET A 454 1.69 -18.18 19.76
N HIS A 455 1.92 -16.91 20.08
CA HIS A 455 2.72 -16.48 21.23
C HIS A 455 1.81 -15.73 22.22
N TYR A 456 1.72 -16.19 23.48
CA TYR A 456 0.82 -15.64 24.51
C TYR A 456 -0.69 -15.69 24.18
N VAL A 457 -1.10 -16.49 23.19
CA VAL A 457 -2.51 -16.70 22.87
C VAL A 457 -3.05 -17.85 23.73
N ASN A 458 -4.13 -17.61 24.47
CA ASN A 458 -4.83 -18.68 25.19
C ASN A 458 -5.66 -19.49 24.18
N VAL A 459 -5.21 -20.71 23.92
CA VAL A 459 -5.84 -21.65 23.00
C VAL A 459 -6.10 -22.93 23.78
N ASN A 460 -7.35 -23.38 23.80
CA ASN A 460 -7.74 -24.66 24.38
C ASN A 460 -7.57 -25.78 23.34
N GLY A 461 -7.67 -27.05 23.77
CA GLY A 461 -7.45 -28.19 22.87
C GLY A 461 -8.40 -28.24 21.67
N GLU A 462 -9.66 -27.83 21.84
CA GLU A 462 -10.69 -27.85 20.80
C GLU A 462 -10.41 -26.85 19.67
N ALA A 463 -9.91 -25.65 20.01
CA ALA A 463 -9.53 -24.66 19.00
C ALA A 463 -8.33 -25.11 18.13
N LEU A 464 -7.45 -25.96 18.66
CA LEU A 464 -6.34 -26.54 17.90
C LEU A 464 -6.82 -27.61 16.90
N GLU A 465 -7.84 -28.40 17.26
CA GLU A 465 -8.40 -29.39 16.34
C GLU A 465 -8.92 -28.75 15.05
N PHE A 466 -9.56 -27.58 15.13
CA PHE A 466 -9.98 -26.82 13.95
C PHE A 466 -8.79 -26.42 13.06
N LEU A 467 -7.68 -25.99 13.67
CA LEU A 467 -6.50 -25.55 12.91
C LEU A 467 -5.82 -26.71 12.19
N PHE A 468 -5.79 -27.90 12.80
CA PHE A 468 -5.23 -29.07 12.15
C PHE A 468 -6.02 -29.47 10.90
N THR A 469 -7.32 -29.16 10.82
CA THR A 469 -8.12 -29.40 9.61
C THR A 469 -7.81 -28.45 8.45
N CYS A 470 -6.97 -27.42 8.64
CA CYS A 470 -6.60 -26.49 7.57
C CYS A 470 -5.76 -27.20 6.50
N PRO A 471 -6.21 -27.22 5.22
CA PRO A 471 -5.54 -27.97 4.15
C PRO A 471 -4.22 -27.36 3.68
N HIS A 472 -3.86 -26.18 4.17
CA HIS A 472 -2.63 -25.47 3.81
C HIS A 472 -1.64 -25.34 4.96
N LEU A 473 -2.05 -25.62 6.20
CA LEU A 473 -1.22 -25.40 7.39
C LEU A 473 -0.05 -26.39 7.44
N GLU A 474 1.16 -25.93 7.07
CA GLU A 474 2.37 -26.75 7.07
C GLU A 474 3.13 -26.72 8.39
N GLU A 475 3.07 -25.61 9.11
CA GLU A 475 3.81 -25.43 10.36
C GLU A 475 2.98 -24.71 11.43
N LEU A 476 2.98 -25.29 12.63
CA LEU A 476 2.32 -24.73 13.80
C LEU A 476 3.33 -24.55 14.94
N SER A 477 3.44 -23.33 15.44
CA SER A 477 4.23 -23.01 16.63
C SER A 477 3.32 -22.44 17.73
N ILE A 478 3.35 -23.03 18.93
CA ILE A 478 2.57 -22.59 20.09
C ILE A 478 3.54 -22.30 21.22
N SER A 479 3.44 -21.10 21.78
CA SER A 479 4.34 -20.66 22.84
C SER A 479 3.68 -19.78 23.90
N CYS A 480 4.12 -19.97 25.15
CA CYS A 480 3.65 -19.20 26.31
C CYS A 480 2.13 -19.25 26.54
N SER A 481 1.43 -20.30 26.10
CA SER A 481 -0.01 -20.46 26.35
C SER A 481 -0.26 -20.88 27.81
N ARG A 482 -1.19 -20.18 28.49
CA ARG A 482 -1.51 -20.40 29.91
C ARG A 482 -2.65 -21.40 30.12
N GLU A 483 -3.50 -21.59 29.12
CA GLU A 483 -4.70 -22.44 29.22
C GLU A 483 -4.55 -23.80 28.52
N LEU A 484 -3.53 -23.97 27.67
CA LEU A 484 -3.33 -25.20 26.93
C LEU A 484 -2.89 -26.34 27.85
N SER A 485 -3.82 -27.24 28.19
CA SER A 485 -3.57 -28.38 29.07
C SER A 485 -3.25 -29.69 28.35
N THR A 486 -3.79 -29.88 27.15
CA THR A 486 -3.71 -31.12 26.37
C THR A 486 -3.69 -30.81 24.88
N ILE A 487 -2.87 -31.53 24.11
CA ILE A 487 -2.86 -31.47 22.63
C ILE A 487 -3.17 -32.86 22.08
N LYS A 488 -4.09 -32.94 21.12
CA LYS A 488 -4.43 -34.16 20.38
C LYS A 488 -4.37 -33.88 18.88
N ILE A 489 -3.56 -34.66 18.17
CA ILE A 489 -3.45 -34.65 16.71
C ILE A 489 -3.78 -36.07 16.26
N ILE A 490 -5.01 -36.31 15.80
CA ILE A 490 -5.47 -37.65 15.44
C ILE A 490 -5.98 -37.61 14.00
N GLY A 491 -5.22 -38.20 13.08
CA GLY A 491 -5.56 -38.32 11.66
C GLY A 491 -4.50 -37.74 10.72
N PRO A 492 -4.56 -38.10 9.43
CA PRO A 492 -3.60 -37.62 8.44
C PRO A 492 -3.94 -36.16 8.11
N PHE A 493 -3.18 -35.24 8.68
CA PHE A 493 -3.15 -33.84 8.26
C PHE A 493 -2.03 -33.69 7.23
N PRO A 494 -2.30 -33.80 5.92
CA PRO A 494 -1.27 -33.92 4.89
C PRO A 494 -0.41 -32.67 4.75
N ALA A 495 -0.94 -31.50 5.11
CA ALA A 495 -0.21 -30.25 5.08
C ALA A 495 0.76 -30.14 6.26
N LEU A 496 0.33 -30.50 7.48
CA LEU A 496 1.08 -30.25 8.71
C LEU A 496 2.34 -31.12 8.82
N LYS A 497 3.50 -30.48 8.60
CA LYS A 497 4.83 -31.10 8.63
C LYS A 497 5.61 -30.75 9.89
N ARG A 498 5.37 -29.58 10.50
CA ARG A 498 6.18 -29.09 11.65
C ARG A 498 5.30 -28.64 12.82
N LEU A 499 5.62 -29.14 14.01
CA LEU A 499 4.97 -28.73 15.26
C LEU A 499 6.01 -28.29 16.29
N GLU A 500 5.92 -27.03 16.74
CA GLU A 500 6.71 -26.50 17.85
C GLU A 500 5.81 -26.10 19.03
N ILE A 501 6.19 -26.52 20.24
CA ILE A 501 5.49 -26.15 21.47
C ILE A 501 6.55 -25.70 22.49
N SER A 502 6.45 -24.48 23.01
CA SER A 502 7.43 -23.96 23.97
C SER A 502 6.82 -23.14 25.11
N SER A 503 7.34 -23.26 26.33
CA SER A 503 6.92 -22.45 27.49
C SER A 503 5.41 -22.49 27.82
N CYS A 504 4.69 -23.54 27.40
CA CYS A 504 3.28 -23.76 27.75
C CYS A 504 3.20 -24.46 29.12
N HIS A 505 3.15 -23.69 30.21
CA HIS A 505 3.31 -24.20 31.58
C HIS A 505 2.17 -25.10 32.08
N SER A 506 0.98 -25.00 31.49
CA SER A 506 -0.20 -25.79 31.88
C SER A 506 -0.31 -27.11 31.11
N LEU A 507 0.53 -27.33 30.09
CA LEU A 507 0.44 -28.47 29.18
C LEU A 507 0.96 -29.76 29.85
N LYS A 508 0.04 -30.71 30.06
CA LYS A 508 0.30 -31.98 30.74
C LYS A 508 0.40 -33.17 29.80
N SER A 509 -0.34 -33.17 28.69
CA SER A 509 -0.34 -34.28 27.72
C SER A 509 -0.27 -33.85 26.26
N VAL A 510 0.48 -34.61 25.47
CA VAL A 510 0.54 -34.50 24.01
C VAL A 510 0.30 -35.89 23.41
N GLU A 511 -0.68 -35.99 22.52
CA GLU A 511 -1.05 -37.22 21.82
C GLU A 511 -1.06 -36.96 20.31
N ILE A 512 -0.28 -37.74 19.56
CA ILE A 512 -0.18 -37.65 18.10
C ILE A 512 -0.37 -39.05 17.52
N ARG A 513 -1.37 -39.21 16.66
CA ARG A 513 -1.73 -40.46 15.99
C ARG A 513 -1.95 -40.25 14.50
N ASP A 514 -1.46 -41.19 13.69
CA ASP A 514 -1.74 -41.28 12.26
C ASP A 514 -1.39 -39.99 11.48
N SER A 515 -0.27 -39.35 11.84
CA SER A 515 0.12 -38.01 11.37
C SER A 515 1.35 -38.02 10.45
N ASN A 516 1.41 -37.06 9.53
CA ASN A 516 2.50 -36.86 8.56
C ASN A 516 3.58 -35.88 9.05
N LEU A 517 3.66 -35.62 10.36
CA LEU A 517 4.67 -34.72 10.93
C LEU A 517 6.10 -35.20 10.63
N VAL A 518 6.92 -34.27 10.15
CA VAL A 518 8.35 -34.45 9.86
C VAL A 518 9.20 -33.94 11.04
N PHE A 519 8.72 -32.93 11.75
CA PHE A 519 9.45 -32.27 12.83
C PHE A 519 8.55 -32.04 14.05
N LEU A 520 9.06 -32.39 15.23
CA LEU A 520 8.38 -32.15 16.51
C LEU A 520 9.33 -31.57 17.54
N LYS A 521 8.99 -30.41 18.10
CA LYS A 521 9.73 -29.79 19.19
C LYS A 521 8.83 -29.46 20.36
N TYR A 522 9.17 -29.97 21.53
CA TYR A 522 8.55 -29.63 22.80
C TYR A 522 9.61 -29.07 23.76
N CYS A 523 9.37 -27.86 24.26
CA CYS A 523 10.20 -27.21 25.26
C CYS A 523 9.34 -26.67 26.41
N GLY A 524 9.06 -27.49 27.42
CA GLY A 524 8.19 -27.10 28.53
C GLY A 524 8.69 -27.59 29.88
N ARG A 525 7.90 -27.36 30.94
CA ARG A 525 8.17 -27.94 32.26
C ARG A 525 7.05 -28.93 32.58
N ARG A 526 7.41 -30.18 32.92
CA ARG A 526 6.52 -31.19 33.52
C ARG A 526 5.49 -31.85 32.60
N LEU A 527 5.89 -32.25 31.39
CA LEU A 527 5.03 -33.13 30.57
C LEU A 527 4.81 -34.48 31.29
N GLN A 528 3.55 -34.81 31.53
CA GLN A 528 3.14 -36.03 32.24
C GLN A 528 2.92 -37.20 31.28
N GLN A 529 2.46 -36.91 30.07
CA GLN A 529 2.17 -37.92 29.04
C GLN A 529 2.56 -37.43 27.65
N LEU A 530 3.28 -38.27 26.92
CA LEU A 530 3.56 -38.11 25.49
C LEU A 530 3.21 -39.44 24.82
N LEU A 531 2.30 -39.43 23.85
CA LEU A 531 1.89 -40.60 23.08
C LEU A 531 2.08 -40.32 21.60
N LEU A 532 2.94 -41.10 20.94
CA LEU A 532 3.13 -41.07 19.50
C LEU A 532 2.78 -42.44 18.93
N LYS A 533 1.85 -42.51 17.99
CA LYS A 533 1.44 -43.77 17.35
C LYS A 533 1.30 -43.57 15.85
N ASN A 534 1.95 -44.41 15.06
CA ASN A 534 1.86 -44.34 13.59
C ASN A 534 2.20 -42.93 13.04
N VAL A 535 3.41 -42.45 13.32
CA VAL A 535 3.93 -41.17 12.80
C VAL A 535 5.17 -41.47 11.94
N PRO A 536 4.99 -42.09 10.76
CA PRO A 536 6.08 -42.73 10.03
C PRO A 536 7.06 -41.75 9.38
N LEU A 537 6.70 -40.47 9.21
CA LEU A 537 7.52 -39.45 8.56
C LEU A 537 8.35 -38.61 9.53
N LEU A 538 8.30 -38.88 10.84
CA LEU A 538 8.98 -38.06 11.83
C LEU A 538 10.50 -38.29 11.77
N VAL A 539 11.24 -37.28 11.28
CA VAL A 539 12.70 -37.33 11.07
C VAL A 539 13.45 -36.71 12.25
N GLU A 540 12.94 -35.60 12.79
CA GLU A 540 13.64 -34.85 13.83
C GLU A 540 12.72 -34.52 15.02
N MET A 541 13.21 -34.80 16.22
CA MET A 541 12.46 -34.62 17.46
C MET A 541 13.30 -33.99 18.58
N PHE A 542 12.76 -32.94 19.19
CA PHE A 542 13.34 -32.25 20.35
C PHE A 542 12.38 -32.29 21.52
N ILE A 543 12.86 -32.75 22.68
CA ILE A 543 12.06 -32.85 23.89
C ILE A 543 12.84 -32.28 25.07
N TRP A 544 12.30 -31.24 25.69
CA TRP A 544 12.86 -30.63 26.89
C TRP A 544 11.83 -30.59 28.03
N GLY A 545 12.21 -31.10 29.21
CA GLY A 545 11.45 -30.99 30.46
C GLY A 545 10.36 -32.04 30.69
N VAL A 546 10.62 -33.29 30.33
CA VAL A 546 9.73 -34.44 30.54
C VAL A 546 9.97 -35.14 31.89
N SER A 547 8.90 -35.62 32.52
CA SER A 547 8.99 -36.36 33.79
C SER A 547 9.70 -37.73 33.64
N SER A 548 10.33 -38.22 34.71
CA SER A 548 11.06 -39.50 34.71
C SER A 548 10.16 -40.72 34.42
N TYR A 549 8.88 -40.65 34.78
CA TYR A 549 7.87 -41.66 34.47
C TYR A 549 7.53 -41.67 32.97
N CYS A 550 7.30 -40.49 32.40
CA CYS A 550 6.99 -40.34 30.98
C CYS A 550 8.18 -40.73 30.09
N MET A 551 9.42 -40.51 30.54
CA MET A 551 10.63 -40.93 29.81
C MET A 551 10.72 -42.45 29.61
N LYS A 552 10.33 -43.26 30.60
CA LYS A 552 10.34 -44.73 30.45
C LYS A 552 9.31 -45.21 29.43
N ALA A 553 8.09 -44.67 29.49
CA ALA A 553 7.04 -44.98 28.52
C ALA A 553 7.42 -44.52 27.11
N PHE A 554 8.05 -43.34 26.99
CA PHE A 554 8.50 -42.79 25.71
C PHE A 554 9.61 -43.63 25.06
N LEU A 555 10.62 -44.06 25.82
CA LEU A 555 11.71 -44.90 25.28
C LEU A 555 11.20 -46.24 24.73
N LEU A 556 10.15 -46.81 25.32
CA LEU A 556 9.50 -48.03 24.82
C LEU A 556 8.71 -47.80 23.51
N MET A 557 8.24 -46.57 23.26
CA MET A 557 7.54 -46.22 22.01
C MET A 557 8.50 -45.99 20.84
N ILE A 558 9.69 -45.43 21.08
CA ILE A 558 10.68 -45.17 20.01
C ILE A 558 11.07 -46.47 19.30
N SER A 559 11.26 -47.56 20.04
CA SER A 559 11.73 -48.83 19.48
C SER A 559 10.70 -49.56 18.59
N SER A 560 9.45 -49.08 18.52
CA SER A 560 8.36 -49.76 17.82
C SER A 560 7.56 -48.88 16.85
N TYR A 561 7.61 -47.55 16.95
CA TYR A 561 6.69 -46.67 16.22
C TYR A 561 7.33 -45.49 15.46
N LEU A 562 8.66 -45.32 15.50
CA LEU A 562 9.37 -44.20 14.84
C LEU A 562 10.54 -44.69 13.96
N PRO A 563 10.27 -45.41 12.86
CA PRO A 563 11.31 -46.05 12.05
C PRO A 563 12.20 -45.09 11.24
N GLN A 564 11.78 -43.84 11.01
CA GLN A 564 12.49 -42.84 10.20
C GLN A 564 13.17 -41.73 11.06
N LEU A 565 13.22 -41.89 12.38
CA LEU A 565 13.77 -40.87 13.27
C LEU A 565 15.30 -40.83 13.17
N GLU A 566 15.84 -39.80 12.54
CA GLU A 566 17.28 -39.61 12.34
C GLU A 566 17.92 -38.84 13.50
N LYS A 567 17.19 -37.86 14.06
CA LYS A 567 17.71 -36.98 15.12
C LYS A 567 16.74 -36.88 16.28
N LEU A 568 17.20 -37.33 17.44
CA LEU A 568 16.48 -37.26 18.70
C LEU A 568 17.32 -36.51 19.74
N THR A 569 16.81 -35.37 20.20
CA THR A 569 17.42 -34.62 21.31
C THR A 569 16.47 -34.65 22.49
N ILE A 570 16.93 -35.25 23.60
CA ILE A 570 16.19 -35.25 24.86
C ILE A 570 17.05 -34.60 25.93
N ASP A 571 16.50 -33.58 26.58
CA ASP A 571 17.09 -32.98 27.77
C ASP A 571 16.05 -32.96 28.89
N ARG A 572 16.47 -33.38 30.09
CA ARG A 572 15.62 -33.47 31.27
C ARG A 572 15.24 -32.09 31.81
N GLY A 573 15.93 -31.02 31.39
CA GLY A 573 15.86 -29.71 32.01
C GLY A 573 16.45 -29.78 33.42
N LYS A 574 17.30 -28.82 33.80
CA LYS A 574 17.70 -28.70 35.21
C LYS A 574 16.43 -28.38 36.01
N GLY A 575 16.12 -29.26 36.97
CA GLY A 575 14.98 -29.12 37.89
C GLY A 575 15.04 -27.83 38.70
#